data_AF-A0A4Z0YWR8-F1
#
_entry.id   AF-A0A4Z0YWR8-F1
#
_cell.length_a   1.000
_cell.length_b   1.000
_cell.length_c   1.000
_cell.angle_alpha   90.00
_cell.angle_beta   90.00
_cell.angle_gamma   90.00
#
_symmetry.space_group_name_H-M   'P 1'
#
loop_
_entity.id
_entity.type
_entity.pdbx_description
1 polymer ?
#
loop_
_entity_poly.entity_id
_entity_poly.type
_entity_poly.pdbx_seq_one_letter_code
_entity_poly.pdbx_strand_id
1 'polypeptide(L)'
;MGYLDTTMASSNSNRQLELTATQADVVKKALQYWSHSRLVSANFADDLLATVQVVEEQHDFDWNNFAKYTFRLAVICLAIAIASLVFDNVVPRIIKRILALPATVRVTATSALAITMHVWGYQRSWTVPQEVYLNETIHSLGALLFGLAALQLGVALEADKSENLHICHNIELSLALTYGVSAVLVQSNFIWSCGMIILSIWFGSWSAYSGGTYYLGMNYPLRSVLFGAGLIVVSSFMRDHPLTATLWSATRTWGMLYLFIALWILSLFGNDKLLGDNLVGHGRLRRMAFWSIGFLCAATTAIWHGLRFGDSTTKGFGLTFLGINLYTKFFEFCWSKWYKSVFFAMLALSLGLVGRYAEFVNTVLHEQYSSLQGHV
;
A
#
# COMPACT_ATOMS: atom_id res chain seq x y z
N MET A 1 -38.12 2.52 -55.11
CA MET A 1 -38.02 1.55 -53.99
C MET A 1 -36.89 0.60 -54.34
N GLY A 2 -35.68 0.70 -53.83
CA GLY A 2 -35.19 1.37 -52.63
C GLY A 2 -34.46 0.34 -51.78
N TYR A 3 -33.13 0.51 -51.69
CA TYR A 3 -32.21 -0.10 -50.74
C TYR A 3 -31.94 -1.61 -50.85
N LEU A 4 -30.72 -1.94 -51.27
CA LEU A 4 -29.75 -2.80 -50.57
C LEU A 4 -28.50 -2.93 -51.45
N ASP A 5 -27.36 -2.51 -50.89
CA ASP A 5 -25.96 -2.82 -51.26
C ASP A 5 -25.10 -1.58 -51.42
N THR A 6 -24.65 -1.02 -50.30
CA THR A 6 -23.47 -0.14 -50.19
C THR A 6 -23.15 0.13 -48.71
N THR A 7 -22.92 -0.92 -47.91
CA THR A 7 -22.48 -0.77 -46.50
C THR A 7 -21.38 -1.73 -46.07
N MET A 8 -20.53 -2.19 -47.01
CA MET A 8 -19.32 -2.98 -46.66
C MET A 8 -18.01 -2.40 -47.22
N ALA A 9 -17.91 -1.06 -47.35
CA ALA A 9 -16.68 -0.43 -47.86
C ALA A 9 -16.21 0.82 -47.10
N SER A 10 -16.59 1.02 -45.82
CA SER A 10 -16.21 2.23 -45.08
C SER A 10 -15.83 2.04 -43.61
N SER A 11 -15.23 0.91 -43.22
CA SER A 11 -14.85 0.68 -41.81
C SER A 11 -13.34 0.65 -41.51
N ASN A 12 -12.46 1.00 -42.45
CA ASN A 12 -11.00 0.87 -42.25
C ASN A 12 -10.20 2.18 -42.31
N SER A 13 -10.83 3.35 -42.43
CA SER A 13 -10.12 4.63 -42.56
C SER A 13 -9.85 5.37 -41.24
N ASN A 14 -10.00 4.72 -40.07
CA ASN A 14 -9.87 5.39 -38.77
C ASN A 14 -9.30 4.45 -37.67
N ARG A 15 -8.19 3.75 -37.94
CA ARG A 15 -7.40 3.13 -36.87
C ARG A 15 -6.23 4.03 -36.53
N GLN A 16 -6.42 4.89 -35.53
CA GLN A 16 -5.34 5.67 -34.94
C GLN A 16 -4.53 4.77 -34.00
N LEU A 17 -3.20 4.83 -34.09
CA LEU A 17 -2.29 4.06 -33.26
C LEU A 17 -1.94 4.87 -32.01
N GLU A 18 -2.54 4.49 -30.88
CA GLU A 18 -2.32 5.14 -29.60
C GLU A 18 -1.01 4.63 -28.96
N LEU A 19 -0.04 5.52 -28.75
CA LEU A 19 1.27 5.19 -28.18
C LEU A 19 1.64 6.17 -27.07
N THR A 20 2.37 5.71 -26.04
CA THR A 20 2.92 6.62 -25.00
C THR A 20 3.99 7.53 -25.60
N ALA A 21 4.29 8.67 -24.95
CA ALA A 21 5.33 9.60 -25.45
C ALA A 21 6.68 8.89 -25.72
N THR A 22 7.08 7.98 -24.84
CA THR A 22 8.30 7.18 -24.98
C THR A 22 8.21 6.19 -26.15
N GLN A 23 7.05 5.56 -26.35
CA GLN A 23 6.81 4.63 -27.46
C GLN A 23 6.71 5.36 -28.81
N ALA A 24 6.06 6.53 -28.84
CA ALA A 24 5.96 7.38 -30.01
C ALA A 24 7.32 7.92 -30.43
N ASP A 25 8.18 8.31 -29.47
CA ASP A 25 9.57 8.70 -29.75
C ASP A 25 10.39 7.54 -30.34
N VAL A 26 10.21 6.31 -29.82
CA VAL A 26 10.84 5.11 -30.39
C VAL A 26 10.34 4.83 -31.80
N VAL A 27 9.03 4.93 -32.05
CA VAL A 27 8.44 4.73 -33.38
C VAL A 27 8.90 5.80 -34.36
N LYS A 28 8.99 7.06 -33.93
CA LYS A 28 9.53 8.17 -34.73
C LYS A 28 10.99 7.94 -35.11
N LYS A 29 11.83 7.53 -34.14
CA LYS A 29 13.24 7.18 -34.40
C LYS A 29 13.38 6.00 -35.34
N ALA A 30 12.54 4.97 -35.20
CA ALA A 30 12.55 3.80 -36.07
C ALA A 30 12.12 4.16 -37.51
N LEU A 31 11.06 4.95 -37.68
CA LEU A 31 10.58 5.40 -39.00
C LEU A 31 11.60 6.32 -39.69
N GLN A 32 12.25 7.21 -38.96
CA GLN A 32 13.35 8.04 -39.48
C GLN A 32 14.55 7.17 -39.92
N TYR A 33 14.92 6.17 -39.13
CA TYR A 33 15.99 5.24 -39.48
C TYR A 33 15.66 4.41 -40.73
N TRP A 34 14.43 3.90 -40.84
CA TRP A 34 13.99 3.10 -41.99
C TRP A 34 13.81 3.93 -43.26
N SER A 35 13.37 5.19 -43.14
CA SER A 35 13.32 6.15 -44.24
C SER A 35 14.73 6.48 -44.76
N HIS A 36 15.67 6.78 -43.85
CA HIS A 36 17.07 7.02 -44.20
C HIS A 36 17.75 5.78 -44.82
N SER A 37 17.36 4.58 -44.39
CA SER A 37 17.88 3.31 -44.91
C SER A 37 17.21 2.86 -46.22
N ARG A 38 16.33 3.67 -46.82
CA ARG A 38 15.52 3.38 -48.03
C ARG A 38 14.65 2.12 -47.96
N LEU A 39 14.35 1.64 -46.75
CA LEU A 39 13.44 0.52 -46.53
C LEU A 39 11.97 0.95 -46.66
N VAL A 40 11.69 2.23 -46.42
CA VAL A 40 10.37 2.85 -46.50
C VAL A 40 10.51 4.19 -47.24
N SER A 41 9.53 4.56 -48.07
CA SER A 41 9.52 5.87 -48.75
C SER A 41 9.19 6.99 -47.75
N ALA A 42 9.79 8.17 -47.95
CA ALA A 42 9.61 9.31 -47.04
C ALA A 42 8.12 9.66 -46.85
N ASN A 43 7.36 9.71 -47.95
CA ASN A 43 5.93 10.01 -47.90
C ASN A 43 5.12 8.99 -47.10
N PHE A 44 5.47 7.70 -47.17
CA PHE A 44 4.77 6.65 -46.41
C PHE A 44 5.15 6.67 -44.93
N ALA A 45 6.38 7.06 -44.59
CA ALA A 45 6.80 7.25 -43.21
C ALA A 45 6.07 8.44 -42.55
N ASP A 46 5.85 9.52 -43.31
CA ASP A 46 5.09 10.69 -42.86
C ASP A 46 3.60 10.37 -42.68
N ASP A 47 3.01 9.61 -43.61
CA ASP A 47 1.63 9.12 -43.47
C ASP A 47 1.47 8.20 -42.25
N LEU A 48 2.44 7.33 -41.97
CA LEU A 48 2.44 6.48 -40.77
C LEU A 48 2.58 7.30 -39.49
N LEU A 49 3.43 8.33 -39.47
CA LEU A 49 3.54 9.24 -38.34
C LEU A 49 2.24 10.00 -38.09
N ALA A 50 1.52 10.38 -39.14
CA ALA A 50 0.22 11.04 -39.03
C ALA A 50 -0.87 10.14 -38.41
N THR A 51 -0.68 8.82 -38.40
CA THR A 51 -1.60 7.87 -37.72
C THR A 51 -1.28 7.65 -36.24
N VAL A 52 -0.13 8.12 -35.74
CA VAL A 52 0.28 7.96 -34.34
C VAL A 52 -0.31 9.08 -33.50
N GLN A 53 -1.20 8.73 -32.57
CA GLN A 53 -1.60 9.65 -31.50
C GLN A 53 -0.80 9.36 -30.24
N VAL A 54 -0.14 10.40 -29.72
CA VAL A 54 0.54 10.33 -28.43
C VAL A 54 -0.53 10.40 -27.35
N VAL A 55 -0.88 9.25 -26.79
CA VAL A 55 -1.70 9.21 -25.58
C VAL A 55 -0.76 9.47 -24.42
N GLU A 56 -1.03 10.55 -23.67
CA GLU A 56 -0.29 10.86 -22.44
C GLU A 56 -0.22 9.60 -21.57
N GLU A 57 0.95 9.34 -20.98
CA GLU A 57 1.10 8.31 -19.95
C GLU A 57 0.41 8.81 -18.67
N GLN A 58 -0.90 9.05 -18.73
CA GLN A 58 -1.74 9.03 -17.56
C GLN A 58 -1.79 7.57 -17.13
N HIS A 59 -0.87 7.17 -16.25
CA HIS A 59 -1.31 6.35 -15.13
C HIS A 59 -2.42 7.17 -14.45
N ASP A 60 -3.65 7.06 -14.95
CA ASP A 60 -4.77 7.89 -14.53
C ASP A 60 -5.28 7.35 -13.19
N PHE A 61 -4.38 7.33 -12.21
CA PHE A 61 -4.79 7.55 -10.85
C PHE A 61 -5.33 8.97 -10.85
N ASP A 62 -6.65 9.09 -10.91
CA ASP A 62 -7.36 10.35 -10.99
C ASP A 62 -7.08 11.17 -9.73
N TRP A 63 -5.97 11.90 -9.75
CA TRP A 63 -5.50 12.72 -8.65
C TRP A 63 -6.54 13.76 -8.26
N ASN A 64 -7.38 14.15 -9.21
CA ASN A 64 -8.45 15.12 -8.99
C ASN A 64 -9.60 14.50 -8.20
N ASN A 65 -10.05 13.29 -8.58
CA ASN A 65 -11.04 12.55 -7.80
C ASN A 65 -10.47 12.09 -6.46
N PHE A 66 -9.23 11.59 -6.40
CA PHE A 66 -8.57 11.22 -5.16
C PHE A 66 -8.45 12.42 -4.22
N ALA A 67 -8.01 13.58 -4.70
CA ALA A 67 -7.97 14.81 -3.92
C ALA A 67 -9.37 15.21 -3.46
N LYS A 68 -10.37 15.21 -4.34
CA LYS A 68 -11.77 15.54 -4.03
C LYS A 68 -12.36 14.63 -2.96
N TYR A 69 -12.14 13.31 -3.04
CA TYR A 69 -12.60 12.36 -2.03
C TYR A 69 -11.81 12.47 -0.72
N THR A 70 -10.50 12.74 -0.79
CA THR A 70 -9.66 12.97 0.40
C THR A 70 -10.05 14.27 1.11
N PHE A 71 -10.37 15.35 0.38
CA PHE A 71 -10.90 16.59 0.97
C PHE A 71 -12.28 16.37 1.58
N ARG A 72 -13.17 15.61 0.94
CA ARG A 72 -14.47 15.24 1.52
C ARG A 72 -14.30 14.41 2.79
N LEU A 73 -13.39 13.45 2.78
CA LEU A 73 -13.05 12.64 3.94
C LEU A 73 -12.43 13.51 5.05
N ALA A 74 -11.54 14.45 4.72
CA ALA A 74 -10.95 15.38 5.66
C ALA A 74 -11.99 16.30 6.31
N VAL A 75 -12.96 16.80 5.54
CA VAL A 75 -14.11 17.57 6.06
C VAL A 75 -14.98 16.71 6.97
N ILE A 76 -15.24 15.45 6.61
CA ILE A 76 -15.97 14.50 7.48
C ILE A 76 -15.19 14.22 8.76
N CYS A 77 -13.89 13.95 8.68
CA CYS A 77 -13.04 13.75 9.85
C CYS A 77 -12.96 15.00 10.74
N LEU A 78 -12.88 16.20 10.15
CA LEU A 78 -12.91 17.46 10.87
C LEU A 78 -14.27 17.69 11.54
N ALA A 79 -15.37 17.38 10.85
CA ALA A 79 -16.71 17.43 11.43
C ALA A 79 -16.88 16.42 12.57
N ILE A 80 -16.35 15.20 12.44
CA ILE A 80 -16.32 14.19 13.50
C ILE A 80 -15.44 14.65 14.67
N ALA A 81 -14.31 15.30 14.42
CA ALA A 81 -13.42 15.82 15.46
C ALA A 81 -14.06 17.00 16.22
N ILE A 82 -14.69 17.95 15.51
CA ILE A 82 -15.45 19.05 16.11
C ILE A 82 -16.66 18.50 16.87
N ALA A 83 -17.42 17.57 16.28
CA ALA A 83 -18.50 16.90 16.98
C ALA A 83 -17.98 16.16 18.22
N SER A 84 -16.84 15.48 18.14
CA SER A 84 -16.23 14.81 19.29
C SER A 84 -15.76 15.80 20.37
N LEU A 85 -15.33 17.02 20.02
CA LEU A 85 -15.00 18.10 20.97
C LEU A 85 -16.25 18.72 21.61
N VAL A 86 -17.32 18.90 20.83
CA VAL A 86 -18.61 19.42 21.32
C VAL A 86 -19.32 18.37 22.19
N PHE A 87 -19.18 17.10 21.84
CA PHE A 87 -19.75 15.95 22.52
C PHE A 87 -18.70 15.17 23.33
N ASP A 88 -17.68 15.87 23.86
CA ASP A 88 -16.47 15.33 24.52
C ASP A 88 -16.74 14.21 25.52
N ASN A 89 -17.88 14.28 26.20
CA ASN A 89 -18.29 13.31 27.20
C ASN A 89 -19.37 12.32 26.75
N VAL A 90 -19.92 12.46 25.54
CA VAL A 90 -20.99 11.61 25.02
C VAL A 90 -20.42 10.39 24.32
N VAL A 91 -19.49 10.57 23.37
CA VAL A 91 -18.92 9.46 22.60
C VAL A 91 -18.17 8.47 23.50
N PRO A 92 -17.23 8.89 24.37
CA PRO A 92 -16.57 7.97 25.30
C PRO A 92 -17.55 7.32 26.29
N ARG A 93 -18.64 8.01 26.66
CA ARG A 93 -19.66 7.48 27.59
C ARG A 93 -20.55 6.44 26.91
N ILE A 94 -20.91 6.63 25.64
CA ILE A 94 -21.60 5.62 24.82
C ILE A 94 -20.70 4.40 24.67
N ILE A 95 -19.43 4.58 24.31
CA ILE A 95 -18.46 3.49 24.21
C ILE A 95 -18.34 2.76 25.54
N LYS A 96 -18.18 3.47 26.66
CA LYS A 96 -18.13 2.86 28.01
C LYS A 96 -19.41 2.08 28.35
N ARG A 97 -20.60 2.61 28.01
CA ARG A 97 -21.87 1.89 28.21
C ARG A 97 -21.95 0.62 27.37
N ILE A 98 -21.52 0.68 26.11
CA ILE A 98 -21.46 -0.48 25.23
C ILE A 98 -20.49 -1.52 25.80
N LEU A 99 -19.28 -1.10 26.19
CA LEU A 99 -18.27 -1.99 26.78
C LEU A 99 -18.67 -2.56 28.14
N ALA A 100 -19.56 -1.88 28.87
CA ALA A 100 -20.13 -2.37 30.13
C ALA A 100 -21.23 -3.44 29.92
N LEU A 101 -21.72 -3.64 28.69
CA LEU A 101 -22.64 -4.73 28.40
C LEU A 101 -21.92 -6.09 28.57
N PRO A 102 -22.66 -7.15 28.98
CA PRO A 102 -22.11 -8.49 29.04
C PRO A 102 -21.42 -8.87 27.73
N ALA A 103 -20.25 -9.51 27.82
CA ALA A 103 -19.46 -9.85 26.63
C ALA A 103 -20.26 -10.72 25.63
N THR A 104 -21.10 -11.62 26.12
CA THR A 104 -22.02 -12.43 25.31
C THR A 104 -22.97 -11.57 24.47
N VAL A 105 -23.54 -10.51 25.04
CA VAL A 105 -24.43 -9.57 24.33
C VAL A 105 -23.66 -8.80 23.26
N ARG A 106 -22.42 -8.38 23.56
CA ARG A 106 -21.58 -7.69 22.57
C ARG A 106 -21.24 -8.60 21.40
N VAL A 107 -20.86 -9.85 21.66
CA VAL A 107 -20.56 -10.86 20.63
C VAL A 107 -21.77 -11.15 19.76
N THR A 108 -22.93 -11.42 20.36
CA THR A 108 -24.14 -11.74 19.60
C THR A 108 -24.62 -10.56 18.77
N ALA A 109 -24.61 -9.34 19.32
CA ALA A 109 -25.01 -8.15 18.59
C ALA A 109 -24.09 -7.83 17.41
N THR A 110 -22.77 -7.88 17.62
CA THR A 110 -21.79 -7.61 16.57
C THR A 110 -21.78 -8.71 15.50
N SER A 111 -21.92 -9.98 15.89
CA SER A 111 -22.04 -11.11 14.95
C SER A 111 -23.32 -11.02 14.12
N ALA A 112 -24.46 -10.71 14.75
CA ALA A 112 -25.72 -10.53 14.05
C ALA A 112 -25.61 -9.41 13.01
N LEU A 113 -25.04 -8.26 13.38
CA LEU A 113 -24.84 -7.14 12.47
C LEU A 113 -23.91 -7.51 11.31
N ALA A 114 -22.81 -8.22 11.58
CA ALA A 114 -21.88 -8.71 10.55
C ALA A 114 -22.60 -9.63 9.55
N ILE A 115 -23.39 -10.59 10.04
CA ILE A 115 -24.20 -11.49 9.21
C ILE A 115 -25.20 -10.69 8.37
N THR A 116 -25.92 -9.75 8.98
CA THR A 116 -26.88 -8.91 8.26
C THR A 116 -26.21 -8.13 7.13
N MET A 117 -25.04 -7.53 7.37
CA MET A 117 -24.32 -6.79 6.34
C MET A 117 -23.81 -7.71 5.23
N HIS A 118 -23.28 -8.90 5.54
CA HIS A 118 -22.85 -9.84 4.52
C HIS A 118 -24.01 -10.40 3.68
N VAL A 119 -25.11 -10.78 4.32
CA VAL A 119 -26.32 -11.27 3.62
C VAL A 119 -26.89 -10.16 2.73
N TRP A 120 -26.98 -8.94 3.25
CA TRP A 120 -27.47 -7.80 2.49
C TRP A 120 -26.53 -7.43 1.33
N GLY A 121 -25.21 -7.40 1.59
CA GLY A 121 -24.19 -7.16 0.57
C GLY A 121 -24.24 -8.20 -0.54
N TYR A 122 -24.41 -9.48 -0.19
CA TYR A 122 -24.57 -10.55 -1.16
C TYR A 122 -25.83 -10.36 -1.99
N GLN A 123 -27.01 -10.27 -1.35
CA GLN A 123 -28.29 -10.07 -2.04
C GLN A 123 -28.25 -8.86 -2.99
N ARG A 124 -27.67 -7.74 -2.56
CA ARG A 124 -27.53 -6.53 -3.36
C ARG A 124 -26.58 -6.71 -4.55
N SER A 125 -25.51 -7.48 -4.39
CA SER A 125 -24.59 -7.79 -5.48
C SER A 125 -25.26 -8.57 -6.61
N TRP A 126 -26.33 -9.32 -6.32
CA TRP A 126 -27.14 -10.01 -7.33
C TRP A 126 -28.24 -9.13 -7.93
N THR A 127 -28.90 -8.28 -7.13
CA THR A 127 -30.04 -7.47 -7.59
C THR A 127 -29.62 -6.18 -8.28
N VAL A 128 -28.53 -5.55 -7.85
CA VAL A 128 -28.03 -4.26 -8.37
C VAL A 128 -26.51 -4.34 -8.61
N PRO A 129 -26.06 -5.15 -9.61
CA PRO A 129 -24.64 -5.36 -9.86
C PRO A 129 -23.90 -4.11 -10.37
N GLN A 130 -24.64 -3.14 -10.94
CA GLN A 130 -24.11 -1.88 -11.46
C GLN A 130 -23.54 -0.94 -10.38
N GLU A 131 -23.93 -1.10 -9.11
CA GLU A 131 -23.45 -0.27 -8.00
C GLU A 131 -22.22 -0.87 -7.31
N VAL A 132 -21.14 -1.07 -8.08
CA VAL A 132 -19.93 -1.79 -7.66
C VAL A 132 -19.36 -1.26 -6.33
N TYR A 133 -19.16 0.06 -6.22
CA TYR A 133 -18.54 0.67 -5.04
C TYR A 133 -19.38 0.55 -3.77
N LEU A 134 -20.71 0.63 -3.90
CA LEU A 134 -21.61 0.54 -2.74
C LEU A 134 -21.76 -0.91 -2.27
N ASN A 135 -21.81 -1.85 -3.22
CA ASN A 135 -21.76 -3.28 -2.92
C ASN A 135 -20.46 -3.63 -2.20
N GLU A 136 -19.32 -3.15 -2.70
CA GLU A 136 -18.01 -3.34 -2.07
C GLU A 136 -17.94 -2.70 -0.68
N THR A 137 -18.54 -1.52 -0.49
CA THR A 137 -18.61 -0.86 0.83
C THR A 137 -19.40 -1.68 1.86
N ILE A 138 -20.53 -2.28 1.46
CA ILE A 138 -21.35 -3.10 2.36
C ILE A 138 -20.61 -4.39 2.75
N HIS A 139 -19.96 -5.05 1.78
CA HIS A 139 -19.10 -6.22 2.07
C HIS A 139 -17.93 -5.85 2.98
N SER A 140 -17.33 -4.69 2.76
CA SER A 140 -16.24 -4.15 3.59
C SER A 140 -16.70 -3.87 5.02
N LEU A 141 -17.90 -3.30 5.19
CA LEU A 141 -18.50 -3.07 6.50
C LEU A 141 -18.81 -4.40 7.22
N GLY A 142 -19.35 -5.39 6.50
CA GLY A 142 -19.55 -6.74 7.03
C GLY A 142 -18.25 -7.36 7.52
N ALA A 143 -17.18 -7.26 6.74
CA ALA A 143 -15.85 -7.70 7.14
C ALA A 143 -15.38 -6.99 8.41
N LEU A 144 -15.41 -5.66 8.47
CA LEU A 144 -15.01 -4.92 9.68
C LEU A 144 -15.80 -5.33 10.94
N LEU A 145 -17.11 -5.56 10.80
CA LEU A 145 -17.96 -6.03 11.88
C LEU A 145 -17.65 -7.47 12.31
N PHE A 146 -17.28 -8.33 11.36
CA PHE A 146 -16.82 -9.69 11.66
C PHE A 146 -15.51 -9.67 12.47
N GLY A 147 -14.57 -8.80 12.11
CA GLY A 147 -13.36 -8.57 12.89
C GLY A 147 -13.66 -8.04 14.30
N LEU A 148 -14.62 -7.13 14.42
CA LEU A 148 -15.07 -6.64 15.72
C LEU A 148 -15.72 -7.75 16.54
N ALA A 149 -16.54 -8.61 15.94
CA ALA A 149 -17.17 -9.74 16.61
C ALA A 149 -16.13 -10.74 17.15
N ALA A 150 -15.09 -11.04 16.35
CA ALA A 150 -13.97 -11.87 16.78
C ALA A 150 -13.20 -11.24 17.96
N LEU A 151 -13.00 -9.93 17.97
CA LEU A 151 -12.40 -9.22 19.10
C LEU A 151 -13.28 -9.31 20.35
N GLN A 152 -14.59 -9.11 20.23
CA GLN A 152 -15.52 -9.27 21.35
C GLN A 152 -15.55 -10.72 21.85
N LEU A 153 -15.38 -11.70 20.96
CA LEU A 153 -15.32 -13.12 21.31
C LEU A 153 -14.06 -13.42 22.12
N GLY A 154 -12.92 -12.85 21.75
CA GLY A 154 -11.70 -12.93 22.55
C GLY A 154 -11.90 -12.40 23.98
N VAL A 155 -12.57 -11.26 24.12
CA VAL A 155 -12.92 -10.70 25.44
C VAL A 155 -13.90 -11.61 26.20
N ALA A 156 -14.90 -12.18 25.52
CA ALA A 156 -15.87 -13.07 26.14
C ALA A 156 -15.26 -14.38 26.65
N LEU A 157 -14.19 -14.84 25.99
CA LEU A 157 -13.42 -16.02 26.37
C LEU A 157 -12.26 -15.69 27.31
N GLU A 158 -12.18 -14.46 27.81
CA GLU A 158 -11.11 -13.99 28.70
C GLU A 158 -9.71 -14.28 28.12
N ALA A 159 -9.58 -14.14 26.79
CA ALA A 159 -8.37 -14.45 26.03
C ALA A 159 -7.22 -13.45 26.29
N ASP A 160 -7.50 -12.38 27.06
CA ASP A 160 -6.54 -11.42 27.59
C ASP A 160 -5.80 -11.95 28.83
N LYS A 161 -6.33 -12.96 29.51
CA LYS A 161 -5.66 -13.62 30.64
C LYS A 161 -4.48 -14.45 30.14
N SER A 162 -3.37 -14.44 30.89
CA SER A 162 -2.12 -15.11 30.51
C SER A 162 -2.29 -16.62 30.27
N GLU A 163 -3.18 -17.28 31.01
CA GLU A 163 -3.53 -18.69 30.85
C GLU A 163 -4.26 -19.01 29.52
N ASN A 164 -5.01 -18.04 29.01
CA ASN A 164 -5.88 -18.19 27.84
C ASN A 164 -5.31 -17.54 26.57
N LEU A 165 -4.05 -17.08 26.60
CA LEU A 165 -3.48 -16.36 25.47
C LEU A 165 -3.46 -17.21 24.19
N HIS A 166 -3.32 -18.54 24.31
CA HIS A 166 -3.44 -19.50 23.22
C HIS A 166 -4.80 -19.43 22.50
N ILE A 167 -5.88 -19.13 23.22
CA ILE A 167 -7.22 -18.91 22.65
C ILE A 167 -7.21 -17.65 21.79
N CYS A 168 -6.58 -16.57 22.25
CA CYS A 168 -6.43 -15.33 21.50
C CYS A 168 -5.72 -15.59 20.16
N HIS A 169 -4.56 -16.26 20.21
CA HIS A 169 -3.79 -16.60 19.01
C HIS A 169 -4.60 -17.45 18.03
N ASN A 170 -5.35 -18.43 18.53
CA ASN A 170 -6.18 -19.29 17.69
C ASN A 170 -7.32 -18.51 17.02
N ILE A 171 -7.95 -17.57 17.72
CA ILE A 171 -8.98 -16.69 17.16
C ILE A 171 -8.38 -15.79 16.08
N GLU A 172 -7.24 -15.14 16.35
CA GLU A 172 -6.57 -14.26 15.39
C GLU A 172 -6.16 -15.04 14.12
N LEU A 173 -5.57 -16.23 14.26
CA LEU A 173 -5.22 -17.07 13.12
C LEU A 173 -6.45 -17.52 12.34
N SER A 174 -7.48 -18.00 13.03
CA SER A 174 -8.73 -18.44 12.39
C SER A 174 -9.39 -17.29 11.62
N LEU A 175 -9.36 -16.08 12.18
CA LEU A 175 -9.87 -14.88 11.53
C LEU A 175 -9.06 -14.50 10.30
N ALA A 176 -7.72 -14.53 10.39
CA ALA A 176 -6.83 -14.27 9.25
C ALA A 176 -7.08 -15.27 8.11
N LEU A 177 -7.22 -16.57 8.44
CA LEU A 177 -7.54 -17.62 7.47
C LEU A 177 -8.92 -17.42 6.86
N THR A 178 -9.92 -17.05 7.66
CA THR A 178 -11.29 -16.80 7.17
C THR A 178 -11.31 -15.63 6.19
N TYR A 179 -10.60 -14.54 6.47
CA TYR A 179 -10.44 -13.44 5.51
C TYR A 179 -9.65 -13.86 4.28
N GLY A 180 -8.58 -14.64 4.45
CA GLY A 180 -7.78 -15.14 3.33
C GLY A 180 -8.60 -15.98 2.36
N VAL A 181 -9.34 -16.96 2.88
CA VAL A 181 -10.25 -17.79 2.08
C VAL A 181 -11.34 -16.95 1.43
N SER A 182 -12.02 -16.08 2.20
CA SER A 182 -13.08 -15.22 1.67
C SER A 182 -12.57 -14.30 0.55
N ALA A 183 -11.38 -13.74 0.71
CA ALA A 183 -10.77 -12.88 -0.29
C ALA A 183 -10.38 -13.62 -1.56
N VAL A 184 -9.92 -14.87 -1.46
CA VAL A 184 -9.65 -15.72 -2.64
C VAL A 184 -10.95 -16.08 -3.36
N LEU A 185 -12.02 -16.40 -2.63
CA LEU A 185 -13.32 -16.74 -3.21
C LEU A 185 -13.99 -15.53 -3.89
N VAL A 186 -13.92 -14.36 -3.25
CA VAL A 186 -14.56 -13.12 -3.73
C VAL A 186 -13.63 -12.31 -4.65
N GLN A 187 -12.34 -12.67 -4.75
CA GLN A 187 -11.31 -11.94 -5.49
C GLN A 187 -11.18 -10.47 -5.02
N SER A 188 -11.25 -10.23 -3.69
CA SER A 188 -11.25 -8.88 -3.11
C SER A 188 -9.92 -8.53 -2.42
N ASN A 189 -9.25 -7.50 -2.93
CA ASN A 189 -8.03 -6.93 -2.34
C ASN A 189 -8.27 -6.27 -0.98
N PHE A 190 -9.47 -5.73 -0.73
CA PHE A 190 -9.81 -5.13 0.55
C PHE A 190 -9.92 -6.20 1.65
N ILE A 191 -10.70 -7.26 1.41
CA ILE A 191 -10.86 -8.37 2.37
C ILE A 191 -9.51 -9.04 2.61
N TRP A 192 -8.70 -9.20 1.56
CA TRP A 192 -7.33 -9.70 1.71
C TRP A 192 -6.50 -8.81 2.62
N SER A 193 -6.59 -7.49 2.47
CA SER A 193 -5.88 -6.53 3.32
C SER A 193 -6.32 -6.60 4.79
N CYS A 194 -7.61 -6.80 5.07
CA CYS A 194 -8.09 -7.10 6.42
C CYS A 194 -7.43 -8.37 6.97
N GLY A 195 -7.37 -9.43 6.15
CA GLY A 195 -6.67 -10.68 6.49
C GLY A 195 -5.19 -10.46 6.79
N MET A 196 -4.48 -9.66 6.00
CA MET A 196 -3.06 -9.35 6.21
C MET A 196 -2.84 -8.61 7.53
N ILE A 197 -3.69 -7.63 7.86
CA ILE A 197 -3.63 -6.92 9.15
C ILE A 197 -3.76 -7.91 10.31
N ILE A 198 -4.79 -8.77 10.29
CA ILE A 198 -4.98 -9.77 11.34
C ILE A 198 -3.83 -10.77 11.38
N LEU A 199 -3.31 -11.19 10.22
CA LEU A 199 -2.17 -12.10 10.13
C LEU A 199 -0.91 -11.47 10.77
N SER A 200 -0.70 -10.16 10.57
CA SER A 200 0.39 -9.44 11.21
C SER A 200 0.19 -9.31 12.73
N ILE A 201 -1.04 -9.10 13.18
CA ILE A 201 -1.37 -9.08 14.63
C ILE A 201 -1.08 -10.45 15.23
N TRP A 202 -1.58 -11.52 14.61
CA TRP A 202 -1.32 -12.90 15.02
C TRP A 202 0.17 -13.22 15.05
N PHE A 203 0.91 -12.90 13.98
CA PHE A 203 2.35 -13.16 13.92
C PHE A 203 3.08 -12.43 15.04
N GLY A 204 2.64 -11.20 15.35
CA GLY A 204 3.18 -10.40 16.44
C GLY A 204 2.89 -10.98 17.82
N SER A 205 1.60 -11.22 18.12
CA SER A 205 1.15 -11.78 19.39
C SER A 205 1.78 -13.17 19.64
N TRP A 206 1.84 -14.02 18.62
CA TRP A 206 2.48 -15.33 18.69
C TRP A 206 3.99 -15.21 18.93
N SER A 207 4.68 -14.34 18.17
CA SER A 207 6.12 -14.13 18.33
C SER A 207 6.48 -13.58 19.71
N ALA A 208 5.63 -12.73 20.29
CA ALA A 208 5.81 -12.23 21.65
C ALA A 208 5.61 -13.34 22.69
N TYR A 209 4.56 -14.16 22.55
CA TYR A 209 4.25 -15.27 23.45
C TYR A 209 5.31 -16.36 23.43
N SER A 210 5.71 -16.79 22.24
CA SER A 210 6.71 -17.85 22.02
C SER A 210 8.16 -17.38 22.22
N GLY A 211 8.36 -16.16 22.74
CA GLY A 211 9.66 -15.53 22.94
C GLY A 211 10.57 -16.28 23.92
N GLY A 212 11.40 -17.19 23.38
CA GLY A 212 12.39 -17.98 24.12
C GLY A 212 13.57 -18.44 23.24
N THR A 213 14.23 -19.54 23.63
CA THR A 213 15.39 -20.17 22.93
C THR A 213 15.10 -20.63 21.49
N TYR A 214 13.83 -20.79 21.11
CA TYR A 214 13.40 -21.34 19.82
C TYR A 214 13.56 -20.39 18.61
N TYR A 215 13.91 -19.13 18.85
CA TYR A 215 14.04 -18.12 17.80
C TYR A 215 15.49 -17.78 17.44
N LEU A 216 16.47 -18.64 17.77
CA LEU A 216 17.87 -18.47 17.35
C LEU A 216 18.46 -17.08 17.68
N GLY A 217 18.07 -16.48 18.80
CA GLY A 217 18.50 -15.12 19.17
C GLY A 217 17.89 -13.98 18.35
N MET A 218 16.89 -14.25 17.50
CA MET A 218 16.15 -13.21 16.79
C MET A 218 15.22 -12.46 17.74
N ASN A 219 15.36 -11.14 17.75
CA ASN A 219 14.39 -10.27 18.40
C ASN A 219 13.15 -10.06 17.52
N TYR A 220 12.15 -9.39 18.09
CA TYR A 220 10.85 -9.21 17.45
C TYR A 220 10.93 -8.56 16.05
N PRO A 221 11.64 -7.43 15.84
CA PRO A 221 11.75 -6.81 14.51
C PRO A 221 12.41 -7.73 13.49
N LEU A 222 13.45 -8.47 13.84
CA LEU A 222 14.12 -9.36 12.89
C LEU A 222 13.21 -10.52 12.43
N ARG A 223 12.35 -11.04 13.31
CA ARG A 223 11.33 -12.03 12.91
C ARG A 223 10.35 -11.43 11.90
N SER A 224 9.94 -10.17 12.11
CA SER A 224 9.07 -9.45 11.17
C SER A 224 9.74 -9.13 9.84
N VAL A 225 11.07 -8.94 9.80
CA VAL A 225 11.84 -8.83 8.54
C VAL A 225 11.68 -10.10 7.72
N LEU A 226 11.86 -11.28 8.32
CA LEU A 226 11.71 -12.56 7.65
C LEU A 226 10.26 -12.79 7.19
N PHE A 227 9.29 -12.41 8.02
CA PHE A 227 7.87 -12.51 7.67
C PHE A 227 7.53 -11.65 6.45
N GLY A 228 7.94 -10.37 6.43
CA GLY A 228 7.74 -9.48 5.29
C GLY A 228 8.44 -9.96 4.01
N ALA A 229 9.69 -10.41 4.13
CA ALA A 229 10.43 -11.00 3.01
C ALA A 229 9.76 -12.27 2.47
N GLY A 230 9.28 -13.14 3.36
CA GLY A 230 8.52 -14.33 3.00
C GLY A 230 7.25 -14.00 2.22
N LEU A 231 6.51 -12.97 2.62
CA LEU A 231 5.32 -12.52 1.87
C LEU A 231 5.63 -11.98 0.48
N ILE A 232 6.76 -11.29 0.31
CA ILE A 232 7.22 -10.84 -1.03
C ILE A 232 7.51 -12.07 -1.92
N VAL A 233 8.18 -13.08 -1.37
CA VAL A 233 8.42 -14.35 -2.09
C VAL A 233 7.10 -15.04 -2.44
N VAL A 234 6.19 -15.20 -1.48
CA VAL A 234 4.86 -15.79 -1.71
C VAL A 234 4.08 -15.02 -2.79
N SER A 235 4.11 -13.68 -2.75
CA SER A 235 3.44 -12.85 -3.77
C SER A 235 3.93 -13.11 -5.18
N SER A 236 5.19 -13.53 -5.33
CA SER A 236 5.76 -13.84 -6.65
C SER A 236 5.13 -15.12 -7.22
N PHE A 237 4.88 -16.12 -6.39
CA PHE A 237 4.16 -17.34 -6.79
C PHE A 237 2.66 -17.10 -7.02
N MET A 238 2.05 -16.18 -6.27
CA MET A 238 0.63 -15.85 -6.43
C MET A 238 0.31 -15.24 -7.80
N ARG A 239 1.28 -14.56 -8.42
CA ARG A 239 1.13 -13.88 -9.71
C ARG A 239 0.74 -14.85 -10.83
N ASP A 240 1.30 -16.07 -10.81
CA ASP A 240 1.15 -17.04 -11.89
C ASP A 240 -0.02 -18.01 -11.66
N HIS A 241 -0.68 -17.94 -10.50
CA HIS A 241 -1.75 -18.87 -10.12
C HIS A 241 -3.15 -18.23 -10.27
N PRO A 242 -4.09 -18.86 -10.98
CA PRO A 242 -5.35 -18.23 -11.41
C PRO A 242 -6.24 -17.80 -10.24
N LEU A 243 -6.22 -18.52 -9.12
CA LEU A 243 -7.05 -18.19 -7.95
C LEU A 243 -6.52 -16.99 -7.16
N THR A 244 -5.22 -16.69 -7.26
CA THR A 244 -4.54 -15.70 -6.40
C THR A 244 -3.92 -14.55 -7.18
N ALA A 245 -3.99 -14.59 -8.51
CA ALA A 245 -3.40 -13.60 -9.39
C ALA A 245 -3.90 -12.19 -9.10
N THR A 246 -5.17 -12.01 -8.72
CA THR A 246 -5.73 -10.68 -8.38
C THR A 246 -5.17 -10.12 -7.06
N LEU A 247 -4.74 -11.00 -6.16
CA LEU A 247 -4.28 -10.68 -4.80
C LEU A 247 -2.76 -10.50 -4.71
N TRP A 248 -2.02 -10.80 -5.78
CA TRP A 248 -0.55 -10.76 -5.78
C TRP A 248 -0.02 -9.37 -5.40
N SER A 249 -0.61 -8.32 -5.97
CA SER A 249 -0.17 -6.94 -5.80
C SER A 249 -0.40 -6.46 -4.37
N ALA A 250 -1.56 -6.79 -3.79
CA ALA A 250 -1.87 -6.51 -2.40
C ALA A 250 -0.91 -7.26 -1.45
N THR A 251 -0.67 -8.55 -1.71
CA THR A 251 0.25 -9.37 -0.90
C THR A 251 1.66 -8.81 -0.91
N ARG A 252 2.16 -8.40 -2.08
CA ARG A 252 3.47 -7.80 -2.23
C ARG A 252 3.57 -6.46 -1.51
N THR A 253 2.55 -5.62 -1.61
CA THR A 253 2.49 -4.31 -0.94
C THR A 253 2.55 -4.47 0.58
N TRP A 254 1.78 -5.41 1.14
CA TRP A 254 1.82 -5.73 2.57
C TRP A 254 3.17 -6.35 2.98
N GLY A 255 3.74 -7.24 2.17
CA GLY A 255 5.07 -7.81 2.42
C GLY A 255 6.17 -6.75 2.47
N MET A 256 6.16 -5.81 1.52
CA MET A 256 7.06 -4.65 1.49
C MET A 256 6.84 -3.75 2.72
N LEU A 257 5.59 -3.47 3.08
CA LEU A 257 5.26 -2.67 4.26
C LEU A 257 5.81 -3.30 5.54
N TYR A 258 5.58 -4.59 5.76
CA TYR A 258 6.08 -5.29 6.94
C TYR A 258 7.60 -5.36 6.96
N LEU A 259 8.23 -5.64 5.81
CA LEU A 259 9.68 -5.67 5.69
C LEU A 259 10.30 -4.32 6.06
N PHE A 260 9.81 -3.22 5.48
CA PHE A 260 10.40 -1.90 5.68
C PHE A 260 10.11 -1.30 7.06
N ILE A 261 8.91 -1.53 7.63
CA ILE A 261 8.64 -1.16 9.03
C ILE A 261 9.55 -1.93 9.98
N ALA A 262 9.72 -3.24 9.76
CA ALA A 262 10.55 -4.08 10.59
C ALA A 262 12.03 -3.66 10.53
N LEU A 263 12.56 -3.41 9.32
CA LEU A 263 13.92 -2.89 9.14
C LEU A 263 14.09 -1.51 9.77
N TRP A 264 13.08 -0.63 9.68
CA TRP A 264 13.13 0.69 10.30
C TRP A 264 13.25 0.59 11.82
N ILE A 265 12.38 -0.20 12.47
CA ILE A 265 12.44 -0.47 13.91
C ILE A 265 13.79 -1.12 14.28
N LEU A 266 14.26 -2.08 13.49
CA LEU A 266 15.52 -2.77 13.72
C LEU A 266 16.73 -1.82 13.60
N SER A 267 16.66 -0.80 12.75
CA SER A 267 17.70 0.24 12.64
C SER A 267 17.77 1.17 13.86
N LEU A 268 16.69 1.26 14.66
CA LEU A 268 16.63 2.06 15.88
C LEU A 268 17.10 1.28 17.11
N PHE A 269 16.64 0.04 17.24
CA PHE A 269 16.86 -0.75 18.46
C PHE A 269 17.96 -1.80 18.32
N GLY A 270 18.30 -2.23 17.10
CA GLY A 270 19.23 -3.32 16.85
C GLY A 270 18.72 -4.69 17.30
N ASN A 271 19.59 -5.70 17.33
CA ASN A 271 19.32 -7.02 17.90
C ASN A 271 20.50 -7.49 18.75
N ASP A 272 20.33 -7.49 20.07
CA ASP A 272 21.43 -7.75 21.01
C ASP A 272 21.85 -9.22 21.07
N LYS A 273 20.93 -10.17 20.81
CA LYS A 273 21.20 -11.62 21.02
C LYS A 273 21.86 -12.31 19.83
N LEU A 274 21.67 -11.79 18.60
CA LEU A 274 22.17 -12.43 17.38
C LEU A 274 23.62 -12.07 17.05
N LEU A 275 24.08 -10.87 17.42
CA LEU A 275 25.43 -10.38 17.09
C LEU A 275 26.53 -10.93 18.03
N GLY A 276 26.16 -11.67 19.08
CA GLY A 276 27.08 -12.30 20.03
C GLY A 276 27.82 -11.33 20.95
N ASP A 277 28.23 -11.83 22.13
CA ASP A 277 28.91 -11.03 23.17
C ASP A 277 30.24 -10.38 22.70
N ASN A 278 30.85 -10.90 21.63
CA ASN A 278 32.11 -10.39 21.08
C ASN A 278 32.00 -8.97 20.48
N LEU A 279 30.80 -8.54 20.06
CA LEU A 279 30.52 -7.17 19.61
C LEU A 279 29.95 -6.28 20.74
N VAL A 280 29.62 -6.85 21.90
CA VAL A 280 29.08 -6.13 23.07
C VAL A 280 30.12 -5.17 23.65
N GLY A 281 31.42 -5.50 23.55
CA GLY A 281 32.53 -4.64 23.96
C GLY A 281 32.71 -3.36 23.14
N HIS A 282 32.12 -3.25 21.95
CA HIS A 282 32.32 -2.10 21.04
C HIS A 282 31.04 -1.26 20.84
N GLY A 283 30.49 -0.71 21.93
CA GLY A 283 29.61 0.47 21.93
C GLY A 283 28.23 0.35 21.25
N ARG A 284 27.22 0.99 21.82
CA ARG A 284 25.82 1.01 21.32
C ARG A 284 25.69 1.50 19.87
N LEU A 285 26.52 2.46 19.45
CA LEU A 285 26.49 3.06 18.11
C LEU A 285 26.80 2.06 16.98
N ARG A 286 27.79 1.19 17.14
CA ARG A 286 28.23 0.28 16.07
C ARG A 286 27.20 -0.83 15.80
N ARG A 287 26.43 -1.21 16.83
CA ARG A 287 25.30 -2.15 16.74
C ARG A 287 24.14 -1.58 15.93
N MET A 288 23.74 -0.34 16.24
CA MET A 288 22.68 0.37 15.50
C MET A 288 23.12 0.70 14.07
N ALA A 289 24.41 0.96 13.86
CA ALA A 289 24.97 1.22 12.54
C ALA A 289 24.86 0.00 11.60
N PHE A 290 25.12 -1.22 12.07
CA PHE A 290 24.98 -2.43 11.25
C PHE A 290 23.58 -2.57 10.66
N TRP A 291 22.55 -2.44 11.50
CA TRP A 291 21.15 -2.54 11.06
C TRP A 291 20.70 -1.33 10.23
N SER A 292 21.29 -0.15 10.48
CA SER A 292 21.07 1.04 9.64
C SER A 292 21.68 0.87 8.24
N ILE A 293 22.85 0.22 8.13
CA ILE A 293 23.45 -0.13 6.84
C ILE A 293 22.61 -1.19 6.14
N GLY A 294 22.13 -2.22 6.86
CA GLY A 294 21.21 -3.22 6.30
C GLY A 294 19.93 -2.60 5.75
N PHE A 295 19.35 -1.64 6.50
CA PHE A 295 18.21 -0.85 6.03
C PHE A 295 18.55 -0.06 4.76
N LEU A 296 19.70 0.64 4.74
CA LEU A 296 20.14 1.42 3.59
C LEU A 296 20.31 0.53 2.36
N CYS A 297 20.96 -0.63 2.49
CA CYS A 297 21.11 -1.60 1.42
C CYS A 297 19.74 -2.08 0.90
N ALA A 298 18.79 -2.39 1.78
CA ALA A 298 17.45 -2.81 1.37
C ALA A 298 16.70 -1.70 0.62
N ALA A 299 16.75 -0.47 1.12
CA ALA A 299 16.15 0.70 0.47
C ALA A 299 16.79 0.99 -0.89
N THR A 300 18.12 1.01 -0.99
CA THR A 300 18.83 1.21 -2.26
C THR A 300 18.54 0.08 -3.24
N THR A 301 18.45 -1.17 -2.78
CA THR A 301 18.08 -2.32 -3.64
C THR A 301 16.66 -2.17 -4.16
N ALA A 302 15.72 -1.72 -3.34
CA ALA A 302 14.34 -1.47 -3.77
C ALA A 302 14.25 -0.33 -4.79
N ILE A 303 15.00 0.76 -4.59
CA ILE A 303 15.09 1.88 -5.54
C ILE A 303 15.71 1.40 -6.86
N TRP A 304 16.85 0.71 -6.80
CA TRP A 304 17.54 0.19 -7.98
C TRP A 304 16.66 -0.80 -8.75
N HIS A 305 16.03 -1.74 -8.05
CA HIS A 305 15.08 -2.70 -8.65
C HIS A 305 13.91 -1.96 -9.32
N GLY A 306 13.32 -0.98 -8.61
CA GLY A 306 12.22 -0.17 -9.14
C GLY A 306 12.59 0.64 -10.38
N LEU A 307 13.82 1.19 -10.43
CA LEU A 307 14.33 1.90 -11.61
C LEU A 307 14.67 0.96 -12.77
N ARG A 308 15.25 -0.21 -12.47
CA ARG A 308 15.70 -1.17 -13.49
C ARG A 308 14.53 -1.88 -14.19
N PHE A 309 13.47 -2.20 -13.44
CA PHE A 309 12.33 -2.98 -13.94
C PHE A 309 11.05 -2.14 -14.13
N GLY A 310 11.12 -0.81 -13.96
CA GLY A 310 9.95 0.07 -14.11
C GLY A 310 8.88 -0.12 -13.02
N ASP A 311 9.26 -0.65 -11.85
CA ASP A 311 8.34 -0.96 -10.77
C ASP A 311 8.18 0.24 -9.82
N SER A 312 7.09 0.99 -10.02
CA SER A 312 6.78 2.20 -9.27
C SER A 312 6.54 1.93 -7.79
N THR A 313 5.89 0.81 -7.44
CA THR A 313 5.61 0.43 -6.05
C THR A 313 6.90 0.18 -5.28
N THR A 314 7.81 -0.64 -5.83
CA THR A 314 9.07 -0.99 -5.17
C THR A 314 9.98 0.22 -5.01
N LYS A 315 10.06 1.05 -6.06
CA LYS A 315 10.76 2.33 -6.03
C LYS A 315 10.19 3.25 -4.95
N GLY A 316 8.86 3.36 -4.89
CA GLY A 316 8.14 4.19 -3.93
C GLY A 316 8.45 3.80 -2.49
N PHE A 317 8.34 2.51 -2.15
CA PHE A 317 8.70 2.02 -0.82
C PHE A 317 10.15 2.37 -0.44
N GLY A 318 11.11 2.11 -1.34
CA GLY A 318 12.52 2.40 -1.10
C GLY A 318 12.77 3.89 -0.82
N LEU A 319 12.20 4.79 -1.62
CA LEU A 319 12.33 6.24 -1.44
C LEU A 319 11.64 6.72 -0.16
N THR A 320 10.40 6.32 0.08
CA THR A 320 9.60 6.74 1.24
C THR A 320 10.27 6.31 2.54
N PHE A 321 10.65 5.04 2.66
CA PHE A 321 11.26 4.52 3.88
C PHE A 321 12.68 5.03 4.08
N LEU A 322 13.45 5.28 3.01
CA LEU A 322 14.73 5.98 3.11
C LEU A 322 14.55 7.39 3.70
N GLY A 323 13.54 8.13 3.23
CA GLY A 323 13.18 9.44 3.79
C GLY A 323 12.80 9.36 5.27
N ILE A 324 11.90 8.43 5.64
CA ILE A 324 11.50 8.18 7.03
C ILE A 324 12.72 7.86 7.90
N ASN A 325 13.61 6.98 7.44
CA ASN A 325 14.78 6.56 8.22
C ASN A 325 15.77 7.72 8.41
N LEU A 326 16.10 8.45 7.33
CA LEU A 326 16.97 9.62 7.40
C LEU A 326 16.41 10.67 8.36
N TYR A 327 15.11 10.91 8.29
CA TYR A 327 14.40 11.80 9.20
C TYR A 327 14.49 11.33 10.65
N THR A 328 14.25 10.03 10.89
CA THR A 328 14.34 9.45 12.24
C THR A 328 15.76 9.56 12.79
N LYS A 329 16.79 9.31 11.97
CA LYS A 329 18.20 9.44 12.36
C LYS A 329 18.59 10.89 12.64
N PHE A 330 18.07 11.84 11.88
CA PHE A 330 18.24 13.25 12.18
C PHE A 330 17.72 13.59 13.58
N PHE A 331 16.51 13.13 13.95
CA PHE A 331 16.00 13.30 15.32
C PHE A 331 16.86 12.57 16.36
N GLU A 332 17.26 11.32 16.10
CA GLU A 332 18.08 10.52 17.03
C GLU A 332 19.40 11.21 17.40
N PHE A 333 20.09 11.81 16.43
CA PHE A 333 21.39 12.45 16.66
C PHE A 333 21.32 13.92 17.05
N CYS A 334 20.32 14.68 16.56
CA CYS A 334 20.27 16.13 16.73
C CYS A 334 19.38 16.60 17.89
N TRP A 335 18.38 15.81 18.32
CA TRP A 335 17.38 16.25 19.30
C TRP A 335 17.95 16.69 20.66
N SER A 336 18.94 15.96 21.17
CA SER A 336 19.55 16.25 22.48
C SER A 336 20.69 17.26 22.42
N LYS A 337 21.24 17.53 21.23
CA LYS A 337 22.48 18.32 21.05
C LYS A 337 22.24 19.75 20.56
N TRP A 338 21.05 20.05 20.03
CA TRP A 338 20.74 21.33 19.41
C TRP A 338 19.72 22.14 20.21
N TYR A 339 19.84 23.47 20.18
CA TYR A 339 18.76 24.35 20.61
C TYR A 339 17.51 24.08 19.77
N LYS A 340 16.37 23.81 20.42
CA LYS A 340 15.11 23.42 19.77
C LYS A 340 14.72 24.37 18.63
N SER A 341 14.94 25.68 18.80
CA SER A 341 14.62 26.68 17.77
C SER A 341 15.48 26.54 16.51
N VAL A 342 16.78 26.26 16.64
CA VAL A 342 17.68 26.04 15.49
C VAL A 342 17.34 24.73 14.79
N PHE A 343 17.00 23.71 15.57
CA PHE A 343 16.51 22.43 15.06
C PHE A 343 15.26 22.60 14.18
N PHE A 344 14.23 23.32 14.67
CA PHE A 344 13.02 23.57 13.90
C PHE A 344 13.23 24.50 12.70
N ALA A 345 14.17 25.46 12.79
CA ALA A 345 14.51 26.33 11.67
C ALA A 345 15.19 25.56 10.52
N MET A 346 16.17 24.69 10.83
CA MET A 346 16.79 23.83 9.82
C MET A 346 15.80 22.80 9.25
N LEU A 347 14.90 22.28 10.08
CA LEU A 347 13.81 21.41 9.62
C LEU A 347 12.95 22.13 8.58
N ALA A 348 12.47 23.34 8.89
CA ALA A 348 11.68 24.14 7.97
C ALA A 348 12.45 24.44 6.67
N LEU A 349 13.74 24.74 6.77
CA LEU A 349 14.60 24.96 5.61
C LEU A 349 14.74 23.70 4.74
N SER A 350 14.97 22.53 5.35
CA SER A 350 15.13 21.25 4.62
C SER A 350 13.85 20.85 3.88
N LEU A 351 12.69 20.97 4.54
CA LEU A 351 11.39 20.70 3.92
C LEU A 351 11.08 21.71 2.82
N GLY A 352 11.41 22.99 3.04
CA GLY A 352 11.27 24.04 2.02
C GLY A 352 12.14 23.79 0.79
N LEU A 353 13.39 23.33 0.97
CA LEU A 353 14.28 22.99 -0.14
C LEU A 353 13.80 21.77 -0.94
N VAL A 354 13.34 20.72 -0.25
CA VAL A 354 12.75 19.54 -0.90
C VAL A 354 11.47 19.93 -1.65
N GLY A 355 10.60 20.75 -1.04
CA GLY A 355 9.41 21.28 -1.68
C GLY A 355 9.73 22.09 -2.94
N ARG A 356 10.71 22.99 -2.85
CA ARG A 356 11.14 23.81 -4.01
C ARG A 356 11.77 22.98 -5.12
N TYR A 357 12.49 21.90 -4.78
CA TYR A 357 13.01 20.96 -5.77
C TYR A 357 11.89 20.17 -6.45
N ALA A 358 10.88 19.73 -5.69
CA ALA A 358 9.70 19.06 -6.25
C ALA A 358 8.93 19.99 -7.20
N GLU A 359 8.74 21.26 -6.84
CA GLU A 359 8.14 22.28 -7.71
C GLU A 359 8.98 22.48 -8.97
N PHE A 360 10.30 22.64 -8.84
CA PHE A 360 11.20 22.82 -9.99
C PHE A 360 11.15 21.64 -10.96
N VAL A 361 11.20 20.40 -10.46
CA VAL A 361 11.08 19.20 -11.30
C VAL A 361 9.74 19.18 -12.02
N ASN A 362 8.66 19.56 -11.34
CA ASN A 362 7.33 19.63 -11.95
C ASN A 362 7.24 20.71 -13.04
N THR A 363 7.84 21.89 -12.81
CA THR A 363 7.89 22.98 -13.80
C THR A 363 8.74 22.62 -15.01
N VAL A 364 9.93 22.03 -14.82
CA VAL A 364 10.80 21.59 -15.92
C VAL A 364 10.17 20.48 -16.75
N LEU A 365 9.48 19.54 -16.10
CA LEU A 365 8.70 18.53 -16.81
C LEU A 365 7.60 19.22 -17.63
N HIS A 366 6.80 20.11 -17.02
CA HIS A 366 5.76 20.86 -17.74
C HIS A 366 6.29 21.71 -18.91
N GLU A 367 7.46 22.34 -18.78
CA GLU A 367 8.10 23.12 -19.86
C GLU A 367 8.67 22.25 -20.99
N GLN A 368 9.23 21.08 -20.66
CA GLN A 368 9.61 20.11 -21.68
C GLN A 368 8.39 19.55 -22.43
N TYR A 369 7.26 19.36 -21.75
CA TYR A 369 6.02 18.91 -22.39
C TYR A 369 5.35 20.01 -23.23
N SER A 370 5.35 21.27 -22.78
CA SER A 370 4.75 22.38 -23.53
C SER A 370 5.56 22.76 -24.78
N SER A 371 6.89 22.67 -24.72
CA SER A 371 7.77 22.87 -25.90
C SER A 371 7.66 21.76 -26.94
N LEU A 372 7.27 20.53 -26.55
CA LEU A 372 6.96 19.44 -27.47
C LEU A 372 5.59 19.61 -28.15
N GLN A 373 4.64 20.30 -27.52
CA GLN A 373 3.32 20.62 -28.11
C GLN A 373 3.35 21.88 -29.00
N GLY A 374 4.32 22.79 -28.81
CA GLY A 374 4.46 24.02 -29.61
C GLY A 374 5.18 23.88 -30.96
N HIS A 375 5.54 22.65 -31.35
CA HIS A 375 6.21 22.35 -32.63
C HIS A 375 5.41 21.40 -33.54
N VAL A 376 4.10 21.29 -33.31
CA VAL A 376 3.09 20.82 -34.28
C VAL A 376 2.33 22.06 -34.75
#